data_AF-A0A1G5XY18-F1
#
_entry.id   AF-A0A1G5XY18-F1
#
_cell.length_a   1.000
_cell.length_b   1.000
_cell.length_c   1.000
_cell.angle_alpha   90.00
_cell.angle_beta   90.00
_cell.angle_gamma   90.00
#
_symmetry.space_group_name_H-M   'P 1'
#
loop_
_entity.id
_entity.type
_entity.pdbx_description
1 polymer ?
#
loop_
_entity_poly.entity_id
_entity_poly.type
_entity_poly.pdbx_seq_one_letter_code
_entity_poly.pdbx_strand_id
1 'polypeptide(L)'
;MAENLSDIQEKDRYDVVLANPPFGGKERAEVQENFPIRTGETASLFLQHFIKILRAGGRAGIVIKNTFLSNTDNASVALRKQILENCNLHTVLDLPGGTFTGAGVKTVVLFFEKGKPTQNVWFYSLNLDRNLGKTNPLNENDLAEFVELQKTFAESSNSWSVNIQDVISSGVEKGQPTYDLSVKNPNKKEEAALRTPQAILEEMKVLDEESAEILESIKNLI
;
A
#
# COMPACT_ATOMS: atom_id res chain seq x y z
N MET A 1 -6.28 23.02 -1.59
CA MET A 1 -7.71 23.05 -1.99
C MET A 1 -8.37 24.19 -1.24
N ALA A 2 -9.06 25.10 -1.92
CA ALA A 2 -9.64 26.30 -1.30
C ALA A 2 -11.13 26.17 -0.94
N GLU A 3 -11.80 25.11 -1.43
CA GLU A 3 -13.24 24.91 -1.26
C GLU A 3 -13.53 23.94 -0.10
N ASN A 4 -14.64 24.16 0.60
CA ASN A 4 -15.07 23.27 1.68
C ASN A 4 -15.65 21.98 1.09
N LEU A 5 -15.28 20.84 1.65
CA LEU A 5 -15.76 19.54 1.16
C LEU A 5 -17.29 19.38 1.29
N SER A 6 -17.91 20.10 2.22
CA SER A 6 -19.36 20.10 2.40
C SER A 6 -20.12 20.75 1.24
N ASP A 7 -19.49 21.68 0.51
CA ASP A 7 -20.12 22.48 -0.54
C ASP A 7 -20.39 21.67 -1.82
N ILE A 8 -19.71 20.54 -1.99
CA ILE A 8 -19.81 19.67 -3.19
C ILE A 8 -21.22 19.07 -3.30
N GLN A 9 -21.96 19.52 -4.32
CA GLN A 9 -23.31 19.08 -4.62
C GLN A 9 -23.31 17.85 -5.54
N GLU A 10 -24.47 17.23 -5.72
CA GLU A 10 -24.61 16.05 -6.57
C GLU A 10 -24.25 16.32 -8.05
N LYS A 11 -24.51 17.54 -8.54
CA LYS A 11 -24.15 17.97 -9.90
C LYS A 11 -22.64 18.06 -10.15
N ASP A 12 -21.85 18.16 -9.08
CA ASP A 12 -20.39 18.33 -9.14
C ASP A 12 -19.66 16.97 -9.06
N ARG A 13 -20.42 15.86 -9.09
CA ARG A 13 -19.90 14.51 -8.89
C ARG A 13 -19.71 13.75 -10.20
N TYR A 14 -18.78 12.80 -10.18
CA TYR A 14 -18.34 12.02 -11.33
C TYR A 14 -18.59 10.53 -11.14
N ASP A 15 -18.75 9.81 -12.25
CA ASP A 15 -18.92 8.36 -12.27
C ASP A 15 -17.58 7.62 -12.12
N VAL A 16 -16.47 8.24 -12.52
CA VAL A 16 -15.12 7.65 -12.47
C VAL A 16 -14.12 8.67 -11.95
N VAL A 17 -13.28 8.27 -10.99
CA VAL A 17 -12.13 9.05 -10.51
C VAL A 17 -10.86 8.20 -10.59
N LEU A 18 -9.89 8.64 -11.38
CA LEU A 18 -8.55 8.04 -11.44
C LEU A 18 -7.55 9.10 -11.01
N ALA A 19 -6.75 8.82 -9.98
CA ALA A 19 -5.85 9.84 -9.45
C ALA A 19 -4.58 9.26 -8.83
N ASN A 20 -3.52 10.05 -8.93
CA ASN A 20 -2.25 9.86 -8.23
C ASN A 20 -1.97 11.12 -7.38
N PRO A 21 -2.57 11.25 -6.18
CA PRO A 21 -2.34 12.41 -5.32
C PRO A 21 -0.86 12.54 -4.93
N PRO A 22 -0.40 13.74 -4.55
CA PRO A 22 0.96 13.94 -4.07
C PRO A 22 1.33 13.00 -2.92
N PHE A 23 2.50 12.37 -2.98
CA PHE A 23 2.97 11.41 -1.98
C PHE A 23 3.44 12.05 -0.66
N GLY A 24 3.72 13.35 -0.67
CA GLY A 24 4.16 14.08 0.52
C GLY A 24 3.60 15.49 0.49
N GLY A 25 3.69 16.16 1.63
CA GLY A 25 3.11 17.49 1.82
C GLY A 25 2.39 17.57 3.15
N LYS A 26 2.38 18.79 3.71
CA LYS A 26 1.54 19.13 4.84
C LYS A 26 0.72 20.36 4.48
N GLU A 27 -0.60 20.23 4.56
CA GLU A 27 -1.50 21.35 4.38
C GLU A 27 -1.61 22.18 5.66
N ARG A 28 -1.81 23.49 5.48
CA ARG A 28 -1.97 24.44 6.58
C ARG A 28 -3.26 24.17 7.34
N ALA A 29 -3.32 24.55 8.62
CA ALA A 29 -4.46 24.25 9.50
C ALA A 29 -5.79 24.75 8.92
N GLU A 30 -5.80 25.90 8.26
CA GLU A 30 -7.01 26.49 7.65
C GLU A 30 -7.59 25.62 6.54
N VAL A 31 -6.74 24.89 5.80
CA VAL A 31 -7.18 23.95 4.77
C VAL A 31 -7.79 22.70 5.39
N GLN A 32 -7.30 22.27 6.56
CA GLN A 32 -7.78 21.07 7.24
C GLN A 32 -9.22 21.24 7.74
N GLU A 33 -9.63 22.47 8.07
CA GLU A 33 -11.00 22.82 8.48
C GLU A 33 -12.05 22.55 7.38
N ASN A 34 -11.63 22.42 6.13
CA ASN A 34 -12.50 22.07 5.02
C ASN A 34 -12.86 20.58 4.95
N PHE A 35 -12.32 19.74 5.84
CA PHE A 35 -12.44 18.28 5.78
C PHE A 35 -13.01 17.69 7.08
N PRO A 36 -13.93 16.71 7.00
CA PRO A 36 -14.45 16.01 8.18
C PRO A 36 -13.36 15.32 9.00
N ILE A 37 -12.40 14.68 8.32
CA ILE A 37 -11.24 14.07 8.97
C ILE A 37 -10.07 15.04 8.81
N ARG A 38 -9.84 15.84 9.86
CA ARG A 38 -8.74 16.80 9.89
C ARG A 38 -7.40 16.06 9.92
N THR A 39 -6.54 16.38 8.97
CA THR A 39 -5.16 15.88 8.90
C THR A 39 -4.30 16.85 8.12
N GLY A 40 -3.03 16.95 8.49
CA GLY A 40 -2.06 17.70 7.69
C GLY A 40 -1.66 16.96 6.41
N GLU A 41 -1.84 15.64 6.32
CA GLU A 41 -1.34 14.87 5.18
C GLU A 41 -2.15 15.13 3.91
N THR A 42 -1.50 15.76 2.92
CA THR A 42 -2.13 16.14 1.64
C THR A 42 -2.82 14.96 0.95
N ALA A 43 -2.20 13.78 0.89
CA ALA A 43 -2.78 12.59 0.25
C ALA A 43 -4.11 12.15 0.88
N SER A 44 -4.19 12.17 2.21
CA SER A 44 -5.39 11.81 2.97
C SER A 44 -6.53 12.83 2.75
N LEU A 45 -6.20 14.12 2.58
CA LEU A 45 -7.19 15.14 2.21
C LEU A 45 -7.71 14.94 0.78
N PHE A 46 -6.83 14.64 -0.18
CA PHE A 46 -7.24 14.28 -1.54
C PHE A 46 -8.12 13.04 -1.57
N LEU A 47 -7.82 12.01 -0.79
CA LEU A 47 -8.64 10.80 -0.75
C LEU A 47 -10.06 11.07 -0.24
N GLN A 48 -10.21 11.89 0.81
CA GLN A 48 -11.53 12.38 1.24
C GLN A 48 -12.26 13.13 0.13
N HIS A 49 -11.54 13.99 -0.60
CA HIS A 49 -12.09 14.71 -1.74
C HIS A 49 -12.58 13.77 -2.84
N PHE A 50 -11.78 12.79 -3.25
CA PHE A 50 -12.15 11.80 -4.26
C PHE A 50 -13.38 10.99 -3.85
N ILE A 51 -13.45 10.54 -2.59
CA ILE A 51 -14.63 9.85 -2.08
C ILE A 51 -15.86 10.77 -2.16
N LYS A 52 -15.74 12.05 -1.81
CA LYS A 52 -16.88 12.99 -1.86
C LYS A 52 -17.37 13.22 -3.29
N ILE A 53 -16.47 13.45 -4.24
CA ILE A 53 -16.83 13.79 -5.63
C ILE A 53 -17.30 12.59 -6.45
N LEU A 54 -17.15 11.36 -5.96
CA LEU A 54 -17.79 10.20 -6.60
C LEU A 54 -19.30 10.24 -6.41
N ARG A 55 -20.04 9.91 -7.46
CA ARG A 55 -21.48 9.58 -7.38
C ARG A 55 -21.67 8.25 -6.67
N ALA A 56 -22.88 8.00 -6.15
CA ALA A 56 -23.23 6.66 -5.68
C ALA A 56 -23.21 5.70 -6.88
N GLY A 57 -22.58 4.54 -6.73
CA GLY A 57 -22.26 3.62 -7.83
C GLY A 57 -21.05 4.01 -8.68
N GLY A 58 -20.46 5.20 -8.43
CA GLY A 58 -19.23 5.62 -9.09
C GLY A 58 -18.01 4.83 -8.58
N ARG A 59 -17.00 4.69 -9.43
CA ARG A 59 -15.81 3.87 -9.17
C ARG A 59 -14.52 4.69 -9.20
N ALA A 60 -13.52 4.27 -8.43
CA ALA A 60 -12.22 4.92 -8.39
C ALA A 60 -11.04 3.96 -8.43
N GLY A 61 -9.93 4.48 -8.93
CA GLY A 61 -8.60 3.87 -8.89
C GLY A 61 -7.60 4.92 -8.40
N ILE A 62 -7.18 4.81 -7.14
CA ILE A 62 -6.38 5.85 -6.46
C ILE A 62 -5.03 5.27 -6.03
N VAL A 63 -3.94 5.89 -6.48
CA VAL A 63 -2.59 5.56 -6.01
C VAL A 63 -2.35 6.22 -4.66
N ILE A 64 -1.83 5.48 -3.68
CA ILE A 64 -1.45 6.02 -2.37
C ILE A 64 -0.23 5.27 -1.81
N LYS A 65 0.47 5.86 -0.84
CA LYS A 65 1.53 5.15 -0.12
C LYS A 65 0.96 3.92 0.58
N ASN A 66 1.71 2.82 0.58
CA ASN A 66 1.32 1.59 1.27
C ASN A 66 1.13 1.79 2.79
N THR A 67 1.82 2.76 3.39
CA THR A 67 1.69 3.14 4.80
C THR A 67 0.26 3.54 5.17
N PHE A 68 -0.55 4.00 4.23
CA PHE A 68 -1.97 4.26 4.46
C PHE A 68 -2.70 3.01 5.00
N LEU A 69 -2.30 1.81 4.60
CA LEU A 69 -2.93 0.56 5.01
C LEU A 69 -2.75 0.26 6.50
N SER A 70 -1.66 0.72 7.12
CA SER A 70 -1.26 0.32 8.49
C SER A 70 -1.03 1.48 9.47
N ASN A 71 -0.93 2.73 9.00
CA ASN A 71 -0.67 3.87 9.89
C ASN A 71 -1.72 3.95 11.01
N THR A 72 -1.26 4.12 12.25
CA THR A 72 -2.10 4.07 13.46
C THR A 72 -2.58 5.43 13.94
N ASP A 73 -2.22 6.52 13.25
CA ASP A 73 -2.75 7.84 13.57
C ASP A 73 -4.27 7.90 13.34
N ASN A 74 -4.95 8.72 14.14
CA ASN A 74 -6.42 8.80 14.15
C ASN A 74 -7.01 9.12 12.78
N ALA A 75 -6.34 9.94 11.96
CA ALA A 75 -6.85 10.31 10.65
C ALA A 75 -6.77 9.13 9.66
N SER A 76 -5.64 8.41 9.64
CA SER A 76 -5.49 7.20 8.82
C SER A 76 -6.53 6.14 9.20
N VAL A 77 -6.70 5.88 10.50
CA VAL A 77 -7.70 4.91 11.00
C VAL A 77 -9.12 5.34 10.62
N ALA A 78 -9.49 6.61 10.84
CA ALA A 78 -10.80 7.14 10.49
C ALA A 78 -11.08 7.08 8.98
N LEU A 79 -10.06 7.32 8.15
CA LEU A 79 -10.21 7.31 6.70
C LEU A 79 -10.33 5.88 6.15
N ARG A 80 -9.58 4.91 6.69
CA ARG A 80 -9.79 3.49 6.39
C ARG A 80 -11.19 3.04 6.77
N LYS A 81 -11.66 3.39 7.97
CA LYS A 81 -13.04 3.16 8.39
C LYS A 81 -14.05 3.76 7.39
N GLN A 82 -13.88 5.03 7.02
CA GLN A 82 -14.78 5.71 6.08
C GLN A 82 -14.86 4.99 4.73
N ILE A 83 -13.72 4.54 4.19
CA ILE A 83 -13.68 3.77 2.93
C ILE A 83 -14.42 2.45 3.11
N LEU A 84 -14.14 1.69 4.16
CA LEU A 84 -14.72 0.36 4.34
C LEU A 84 -16.23 0.41 4.61
N GLU A 85 -16.73 1.45 5.27
CA GLU A 85 -18.17 1.60 5.55
C GLU A 85 -18.97 2.18 4.38
N ASN A 86 -18.39 3.11 3.61
CA ASN A 86 -19.12 3.86 2.58
C ASN A 86 -18.79 3.44 1.15
N CYS A 87 -17.71 2.69 0.95
CA CYS A 87 -17.26 2.21 -0.35
C CYS A 87 -17.00 0.71 -0.29
N ASN A 88 -17.17 0.05 -1.44
CA ASN A 88 -16.78 -1.31 -1.65
C ASN A 88 -15.35 -1.29 -2.19
N LEU A 89 -14.37 -1.29 -1.29
CA LEU A 89 -12.96 -1.49 -1.61
C LEU A 89 -12.76 -2.94 -2.01
N HIS A 90 -12.94 -3.23 -3.29
CA HIS A 90 -12.92 -4.59 -3.79
C HIS A 90 -11.50 -5.05 -4.14
N THR A 91 -10.56 -4.14 -4.40
CA THR A 91 -9.19 -4.51 -4.80
C THR A 91 -8.14 -3.58 -4.24
N VAL A 92 -7.05 -4.16 -3.74
CA VAL A 92 -5.81 -3.46 -3.40
C VAL A 92 -4.66 -4.10 -4.19
N LEU A 93 -4.03 -3.31 -5.06
CA LEU A 93 -2.83 -3.71 -5.80
C LEU A 93 -1.60 -3.15 -5.10
N ASP A 94 -0.78 -4.01 -4.49
CA ASP A 94 0.50 -3.64 -3.90
C ASP A 94 1.60 -3.67 -4.96
N LEU A 95 2.28 -2.54 -5.15
CA LEU A 95 3.27 -2.34 -6.20
C LEU A 95 4.70 -2.46 -5.64
N PRO A 96 5.66 -3.01 -6.42
CA PRO A 96 7.06 -3.05 -6.02
C PRO A 96 7.62 -1.65 -5.73
N GLY A 97 8.66 -1.61 -4.89
CA GLY A 97 9.44 -0.40 -4.71
C GLY A 97 10.07 0.06 -6.03
N GLY A 98 10.18 1.37 -6.22
CA GLY A 98 10.72 1.94 -7.46
C GLY A 98 9.69 2.14 -8.57
N THR A 99 8.44 1.70 -8.40
CA THR A 99 7.35 1.97 -9.36
C THR A 99 7.15 3.48 -9.56
N PHE A 100 7.08 4.25 -8.46
CA PHE A 100 7.03 5.71 -8.49
C PHE A 100 8.31 6.29 -7.91
N THR A 101 9.10 6.94 -8.76
CA THR A 101 10.29 7.68 -8.31
C THR A 101 9.87 8.84 -7.40
N GLY A 102 10.49 8.97 -6.23
CA GLY A 102 10.20 10.06 -5.28
C GLY A 102 9.07 9.80 -4.28
N ALA A 103 8.40 8.64 -4.32
CA ALA A 103 7.42 8.25 -3.30
C ALA A 103 8.08 7.99 -1.92
N GLY A 104 9.33 7.53 -1.92
CA GLY A 104 10.12 7.21 -0.71
C GLY A 104 9.73 5.89 -0.03
N VAL A 105 8.59 5.32 -0.39
CA VAL A 105 8.05 4.04 0.09
C VAL A 105 7.34 3.31 -1.06
N LYS A 106 6.90 2.07 -0.83
CA LYS A 106 6.01 1.38 -1.78
C LYS A 106 4.66 2.10 -1.87
N THR A 107 3.97 1.89 -2.98
CA THR A 107 2.65 2.45 -3.24
C THR A 107 1.66 1.33 -3.50
N VAL A 108 0.41 1.57 -3.21
CA VAL A 108 -0.70 0.69 -3.57
C VAL A 108 -1.68 1.44 -4.47
N VAL A 109 -2.48 0.69 -5.22
CA VAL A 109 -3.65 1.22 -5.93
C VAL A 109 -4.90 0.68 -5.25
N LEU A 110 -5.75 1.60 -4.77
CA LEU A 110 -7.05 1.30 -4.19
C LEU A 110 -8.10 1.34 -5.28
N PHE A 111 -8.83 0.24 -5.48
CA PHE A 111 -9.99 0.22 -6.37
C PHE A 111 -11.28 0.02 -5.57
N PHE A 112 -12.20 0.97 -5.69
CA PHE A 112 -13.43 0.95 -4.92
C PHE A 112 -14.63 1.54 -5.66
N GLU A 113 -15.83 1.07 -5.32
CA GLU A 113 -17.12 1.62 -5.75
C GLU A 113 -17.81 2.31 -4.56
N LYS A 114 -18.33 3.52 -4.74
CA LYS A 114 -19.01 4.26 -3.66
C LYS A 114 -20.46 3.81 -3.49
N GLY A 115 -20.93 3.72 -2.24
CA GLY A 115 -22.34 3.54 -1.90
C GLY A 115 -22.72 2.15 -1.40
N LYS A 116 -21.74 1.25 -1.24
CA LYS A 116 -21.91 -0.06 -0.60
C LYS A 116 -20.76 -0.26 0.37
N PRO A 117 -20.98 -0.84 1.57
CA PRO A 117 -19.88 -1.20 2.46
C PRO A 117 -19.03 -2.31 1.86
N THR A 118 -17.74 -2.32 2.21
CA THR A 118 -16.80 -3.38 1.87
C THR A 118 -17.17 -4.65 2.63
N GLN A 119 -17.08 -5.80 1.97
CA GLN A 119 -17.28 -7.12 2.60
C GLN A 119 -16.02 -7.98 2.47
N ASN A 120 -15.49 -8.08 1.25
CA ASN A 120 -14.24 -8.75 0.95
C ASN A 120 -13.34 -7.83 0.14
N VAL A 121 -12.05 -7.89 0.40
CA VAL A 121 -11.01 -7.18 -0.35
C VAL A 121 -10.12 -8.23 -1.00
N TRP A 122 -9.98 -8.16 -2.31
CA TRP A 122 -9.01 -8.97 -3.05
C TRP A 122 -7.68 -8.23 -3.13
N PHE A 123 -6.64 -8.82 -2.57
CA PHE A 123 -5.29 -8.27 -2.59
C PHE A 123 -4.50 -8.93 -3.70
N TYR A 124 -3.69 -8.12 -4.39
CA TYR A 124 -2.69 -8.61 -5.32
C TYR A 124 -1.37 -7.94 -5.01
N SER A 125 -0.36 -8.73 -4.65
CA SER A 125 1.01 -8.25 -4.46
C SER A 125 1.80 -8.52 -5.74
N LEU A 126 2.12 -7.46 -6.48
CA LEU A 126 2.92 -7.58 -7.68
C LEU A 126 4.37 -7.81 -7.31
N ASN A 127 4.85 -9.03 -7.52
CA ASN A 127 6.23 -9.43 -7.28
C ASN A 127 6.95 -9.55 -8.62
N LEU A 128 8.11 -8.90 -8.75
CA LEU A 128 8.94 -8.94 -9.95
C LEU A 128 10.36 -9.35 -9.58
N ASP A 129 10.99 -10.15 -10.43
CA ASP A 129 12.40 -10.57 -10.27
C ASP A 129 13.40 -9.49 -10.73
N ARG A 130 12.96 -8.23 -10.80
CA ARG A 130 13.76 -7.08 -11.21
C ARG A 130 13.42 -5.84 -10.40
N ASN A 131 14.41 -5.00 -10.16
CA ASN A 131 14.20 -3.69 -9.53
C ASN A 131 13.60 -2.70 -10.52
N LEU A 132 12.58 -1.97 -10.09
CA LEU A 132 11.96 -0.90 -10.87
C LEU A 132 12.67 0.43 -10.67
N GLY A 133 12.62 1.29 -11.68
CA GLY A 133 13.16 2.65 -11.60
C GLY A 133 13.11 3.35 -12.95
N LYS A 134 13.75 4.53 -13.04
CA LYS A 134 13.71 5.39 -14.24
C LYS A 134 14.16 4.67 -15.52
N THR A 135 15.15 3.79 -15.42
CA THR A 135 15.71 3.02 -16.54
C THR A 135 15.03 1.66 -16.75
N ASN A 136 14.22 1.21 -15.80
CA ASN A 136 13.57 -0.09 -15.81
C ASN A 136 12.13 0.05 -15.30
N PRO A 137 11.24 0.76 -16.03
CA PRO A 137 9.91 1.09 -15.52
C PRO A 137 9.01 -0.15 -15.44
N LEU A 138 7.91 0.01 -14.71
CA LEU A 138 6.77 -0.91 -14.77
C LEU A 138 6.16 -0.83 -16.18
N ASN A 139 5.74 -1.97 -16.74
CA ASN A 139 5.10 -2.05 -18.05
C ASN A 139 3.83 -2.92 -18.02
N GLU A 140 3.10 -2.95 -19.13
CA GLU A 140 1.82 -3.66 -19.24
C GLU A 140 1.95 -5.19 -19.06
N ASN A 141 3.06 -5.79 -19.51
CA ASN A 141 3.27 -7.23 -19.36
C ASN A 141 3.43 -7.62 -17.88
N ASP A 142 4.05 -6.76 -17.06
CA ASP A 142 4.15 -6.98 -15.62
C ASP A 142 2.75 -7.03 -14.96
N LEU A 143 1.76 -6.34 -15.53
CA LEU A 143 0.39 -6.25 -15.01
C LEU A 143 -0.59 -7.24 -15.65
N ALA A 144 -0.16 -8.03 -16.63
CA ALA A 144 -1.05 -8.88 -17.41
C ALA A 144 -1.78 -9.93 -16.55
N GLU A 145 -1.06 -10.58 -15.63
CA GLU A 145 -1.64 -11.55 -14.69
C GLU A 145 -2.67 -10.87 -13.77
N PHE A 146 -2.33 -9.71 -13.19
CA PHE A 146 -3.26 -8.93 -12.37
C PHE A 146 -4.55 -8.62 -13.12
N VAL A 147 -4.46 -8.11 -14.36
CA VAL A 147 -5.64 -7.75 -15.17
C VAL A 147 -6.50 -8.98 -15.49
N GLU A 148 -5.88 -10.14 -15.70
CA GLU A 148 -6.62 -11.38 -15.95
C GLU A 148 -7.33 -11.88 -14.69
N LEU A 149 -6.61 -12.02 -13.58
CA LEU A 149 -7.16 -12.56 -12.34
C LEU A 149 -8.18 -11.63 -11.69
N GLN A 150 -8.04 -10.31 -11.83
CA GLN A 150 -8.94 -9.32 -11.23
C GLN A 150 -10.36 -9.38 -11.81
N LYS A 151 -10.56 -9.91 -13.03
CA LYS A 151 -11.89 -10.09 -13.63
C LYS A 151 -12.77 -11.04 -12.82
N THR A 152 -12.15 -12.03 -12.17
CA THR A 152 -12.85 -13.08 -11.40
C THR A 152 -12.44 -13.12 -9.94
N PHE A 153 -11.54 -12.23 -9.51
CA PHE A 153 -10.89 -12.25 -8.19
C PHE A 153 -10.24 -13.61 -7.88
N ALA A 154 -9.57 -14.20 -8.87
CA ALA A 154 -8.96 -15.52 -8.72
C ALA A 154 -7.73 -15.47 -7.79
N GLU A 155 -7.58 -16.52 -6.98
CA GLU A 155 -6.44 -16.66 -6.06
C GLU A 155 -5.22 -17.23 -6.77
N SER A 156 -4.04 -16.81 -6.33
CA SER A 156 -2.75 -17.21 -6.91
C SER A 156 -1.64 -17.11 -5.88
N SER A 157 -0.39 -17.37 -6.28
CA SER A 157 0.77 -17.05 -5.44
C SER A 157 0.87 -15.56 -5.09
N ASN A 158 0.32 -14.68 -5.93
CA ASN A 158 0.35 -13.23 -5.78
C ASN A 158 -0.96 -12.64 -5.23
N SER A 159 -2.05 -13.41 -5.19
CA SER A 159 -3.38 -12.92 -4.81
C SER A 159 -4.11 -13.77 -3.78
N TRP A 160 -4.83 -13.08 -2.89
CA TRP A 160 -5.66 -13.66 -1.83
C TRP A 160 -6.82 -12.71 -1.49
N SER A 161 -7.97 -13.26 -1.12
CA SER A 161 -9.11 -12.50 -0.58
C SER A 161 -9.11 -12.48 0.94
N VAL A 162 -9.55 -11.36 1.51
CA VAL A 162 -9.74 -11.22 2.97
C VAL A 162 -11.14 -10.72 3.26
N ASN A 163 -11.81 -11.37 4.22
CA ASN A 163 -13.08 -10.89 4.77
C ASN A 163 -12.79 -9.73 5.73
N ILE A 164 -13.46 -8.60 5.53
CA ILE A 164 -13.17 -7.39 6.30
C ILE A 164 -13.61 -7.51 7.77
N GLN A 165 -14.60 -8.36 8.08
CA GLN A 165 -15.02 -8.58 9.47
C GLN A 165 -13.93 -9.29 10.27
N ASP A 166 -13.17 -10.17 9.64
CA ASP A 166 -12.02 -10.84 10.27
C ASP A 166 -10.91 -9.83 10.58
N VAL A 167 -10.67 -8.89 9.66
CA VAL A 167 -9.72 -7.79 9.87
C VAL A 167 -10.14 -6.88 11.01
N ILE A 168 -11.41 -6.48 11.05
CA ILE A 168 -11.96 -5.58 12.08
C ILE A 168 -11.94 -6.25 13.46
N SER A 169 -12.27 -7.54 13.52
CA SER A 169 -12.35 -8.29 14.79
C SER A 169 -10.98 -8.71 15.32
N SER A 170 -10.02 -9.03 14.45
CA SER A 170 -8.64 -9.38 14.85
C SER A 170 -7.76 -8.15 15.10
N GLY A 171 -7.97 -7.06 14.37
CA GLY A 171 -7.22 -5.81 14.49
C GLY A 171 -7.83 -4.86 15.51
N VAL A 172 -7.76 -5.19 16.81
CA VAL A 172 -8.28 -4.35 17.90
C VAL A 172 -7.15 -3.87 18.80
N GLU A 173 -7.04 -2.55 18.97
CA GLU A 173 -6.14 -1.93 19.93
C GLU A 173 -6.94 -1.09 20.93
N LYS A 174 -6.65 -1.24 22.23
CA LYS A 174 -7.34 -0.52 23.31
C LYS A 174 -8.87 -0.60 23.22
N GLY A 175 -9.40 -1.74 22.76
CA GLY A 175 -10.83 -2.00 22.61
C GLY A 175 -11.50 -1.29 21.42
N GLN A 176 -10.73 -0.78 20.46
CA GLN A 176 -11.23 -0.17 19.22
C GLN A 176 -10.60 -0.83 17.99
N PRO A 177 -11.35 -1.05 16.90
CA PRO A 177 -10.77 -1.57 15.65
C PRO A 177 -9.77 -0.59 15.02
N THR A 178 -8.64 -1.10 14.55
CA THR A 178 -7.58 -0.33 13.86
C THR A 178 -7.82 -0.19 12.35
N TYR A 179 -8.70 -1.03 11.81
CA TYR A 179 -8.97 -1.17 10.37
C TYR A 179 -7.69 -1.37 9.55
N ASP A 180 -6.72 -2.11 10.09
CA ASP A 180 -5.43 -2.35 9.43
C ASP A 180 -5.61 -3.24 8.19
N LEU A 181 -5.26 -2.71 7.02
CA LEU A 181 -5.39 -3.39 5.73
C LEU A 181 -4.03 -3.92 5.22
N SER A 182 -2.98 -3.90 6.03
CA SER A 182 -1.64 -4.43 5.68
C SER A 182 -1.55 -5.95 5.87
N VAL A 183 -2.57 -6.65 5.37
CA VAL A 183 -2.65 -8.11 5.44
C VAL A 183 -1.50 -8.73 4.65
N LYS A 184 -0.88 -9.77 5.23
CA LYS A 184 0.23 -10.47 4.58
C LYS A 184 -0.30 -11.51 3.60
N ASN A 185 0.41 -11.68 2.49
CA ASN A 185 0.14 -12.75 1.53
C ASN A 185 0.34 -14.12 2.21
N PRO A 186 -0.71 -14.94 2.40
CA PRO A 186 -0.60 -16.26 3.03
C PRO A 186 0.14 -17.27 2.14
N ASN A 187 0.22 -17.03 0.84
CA ASN A 187 0.85 -17.91 -0.15
C ASN A 187 2.35 -17.64 -0.31
N LYS A 188 2.86 -16.54 0.25
CA LYS A 188 4.30 -16.27 0.24
C LYS A 188 4.96 -17.25 1.20
N LYS A 189 5.74 -18.20 0.66
CA LYS A 189 6.70 -18.97 1.46
C LYS A 189 7.57 -17.95 2.19
N GLU A 190 7.63 -18.01 3.52
CA GLU A 190 8.54 -17.16 4.29
C GLU A 190 9.89 -17.19 3.59
N GLU A 191 10.39 -16.01 3.18
CA GLU A 191 11.81 -15.88 2.86
C GLU A 191 12.52 -16.44 4.07
N ALA A 192 13.32 -17.49 3.87
CA ALA A 192 14.04 -18.17 4.94
C ALA A 192 14.61 -17.10 5.86
N ALA A 193 14.32 -17.20 7.15
CA ALA A 193 14.70 -16.22 8.16
C ALA A 193 16.09 -15.68 7.82
N LEU A 194 16.22 -14.35 7.71
CA LEU A 194 17.52 -13.69 7.57
C LEU A 194 18.50 -14.39 8.51
N ARG A 195 19.68 -14.80 7.98
CA ARG A 195 20.69 -15.57 8.73
C ARG A 195 20.78 -15.00 10.15
N THR A 196 20.73 -15.88 11.15
CA THR A 196 20.83 -15.41 12.55
C THR A 196 22.17 -14.67 12.72
N PRO A 197 22.25 -13.69 13.64
CA PRO A 197 23.52 -13.01 13.92
C PRO A 197 24.67 -13.98 14.20
N GLN A 198 24.38 -15.13 14.80
CA GLN A 198 25.34 -16.22 15.04
C GLN A 198 25.83 -16.86 13.73
N ALA A 199 24.92 -17.17 12.79
CA ALA A 199 25.30 -17.72 11.49
C ALA A 199 26.13 -16.73 10.66
N ILE A 200 25.83 -15.44 10.75
CA ILE A 200 26.61 -14.37 10.11
C ILE A 200 28.02 -14.30 10.73
N LEU A 201 28.13 -14.37 12.06
CA LEU A 201 29.41 -14.31 12.76
C LEU A 201 30.31 -15.50 12.45
N GLU A 202 29.78 -16.71 12.32
CA GLU A 202 30.62 -17.87 12.00
C GLU A 202 31.11 -17.86 10.56
N GLU A 203 30.31 -17.37 9.62
CA GLU A 203 30.77 -17.15 8.25
C GLU A 203 31.84 -16.05 8.16
N MET A 204 31.70 -14.97 8.95
CA MET A 204 32.74 -13.94 9.05
C MET A 204 34.07 -14.52 9.55
N LYS A 205 34.04 -15.39 10.58
CA LYS A 205 35.26 -16.05 11.06
C LYS A 205 35.91 -16.93 10.00
N VAL A 206 35.11 -17.71 9.29
CA VAL A 206 35.62 -18.57 8.20
C VAL A 206 36.27 -17.73 7.11
N LEU A 207 35.63 -16.63 6.69
CA LEU A 207 36.19 -15.71 5.69
C LEU A 207 37.47 -15.00 6.18
N ASP A 208 37.56 -14.68 7.46
CA ASP A 208 38.77 -14.11 8.06
C ASP A 208 39.92 -15.15 8.09
N GLU A 209 39.63 -16.41 8.40
CA GLU A 209 40.60 -17.52 8.34
C GLU A 209 41.11 -17.75 6.91
N GLU A 210 40.21 -17.82 5.92
CA GLU A 210 40.57 -17.94 4.50
C GLU A 210 41.43 -16.73 4.05
N SER A 211 41.06 -15.52 4.48
CA SER A 211 41.83 -14.30 4.17
C SER A 211 43.22 -14.33 4.79
N ALA A 212 43.36 -14.87 6.01
CA ALA A 212 44.64 -15.03 6.68
C ALA A 212 45.55 -16.03 5.95
N GLU A 213 45.01 -17.17 5.51
CA GLU A 213 45.74 -18.17 4.72
C GLU A 213 46.22 -17.62 3.37
N ILE A 214 45.37 -16.83 2.69
CA ILE A 214 45.74 -16.16 1.45
C ILE A 214 46.87 -15.15 1.69
N LEU A 215 46.79 -14.36 2.77
CA LEU A 215 47.84 -13.39 3.13
C LEU A 215 49.16 -14.07 3.46
N GLU A 216 49.14 -15.21 4.14
CA GLU A 216 50.34 -15.99 4.46
C GLU A 216 50.97 -16.56 3.18
N SER A 217 50.14 -17.08 2.27
CA SER A 217 50.58 -17.56 0.96
C SER A 217 51.25 -16.46 0.14
N ILE A 218 50.74 -15.23 0.18
CA ILE A 218 51.35 -14.07 -0.49
C ILE A 218 52.68 -13.68 0.17
N LYS A 219 52.78 -13.70 1.51
CA LYS A 219 54.02 -13.39 2.23
C LYS A 219 55.14 -14.37 1.89
N ASN A 220 54.83 -15.65 1.67
CA ASN A 220 55.80 -16.67 1.31
C ASN A 220 56.33 -16.54 -0.13
N LEU A 221 55.75 -15.65 -0.95
CA LEU A 221 56.17 -15.36 -2.33
C LEU A 221 57.10 -14.14 -2.45
N ILE A 222 57.40 -13.45 -1.34
CA ILE A 222 58.31 -12.30 -1.27
C ILE A 222 59.52 -12.68 -0.43
#